data_AF-A0A7X7VGN5-F1
#
_entry.id   AF-A0A7X7VGN5-F1
#
_cell.length_a   1.000
_cell.length_b   1.000
_cell.length_c   1.000
_cell.angle_alpha   90.00
_cell.angle_beta   90.00
_cell.angle_gamma   90.00
#
_symmetry.space_group_name_H-M   'P 1'
#
loop_
_entity.id
_entity.type
_entity.pdbx_description
1 polymer ?
#
loop_
_entity_poly.entity_id
_entity_poly.type
_entity_poly.pdbx_seq_one_letter_code
_entity_poly.pdbx_strand_id
1 'polypeptide(L)'
;REMEQAIKENLAVRWFCGFSIGETTPDYSYFCKLRKRIGTKRVGQFFKDVNAILDSYGLFGNVFTFIDASTIITKTALWEERDQAIKAGADKLNNSNVQKYAADKDARWGAKSKNHIWFGYKRNTAVDMRCGLIKKVAVTPANVPDFKAAENVMPDQGAVFMDKIYDTKKTNDIVKAHDCYAATIRKNNNKEKNRDLDSWHSKIRMPFEGTFSKMDKHARYRGLAKNAMQGFLQAAAYNLKKAVNVLTVLPTAPIAAV
;
A
#
# COMPACT_ATOMS: atom_id res chain seq x y z
N ARG A 1 7.96 18.04 -10.67
CA ARG A 1 7.57 19.45 -10.64
C ARG A 1 7.33 19.87 -9.20
N GLU A 2 6.39 19.27 -8.47
CA GLU A 2 6.21 19.54 -7.02
C GLU A 2 7.52 19.45 -6.20
N MET A 3 8.33 18.39 -6.36
CA MET A 3 9.61 18.26 -5.62
C MET A 3 10.65 19.32 -6.00
N GLU A 4 10.69 19.73 -7.27
CA GLU A 4 11.57 20.80 -7.71
C GLU A 4 11.14 22.13 -7.09
N GLN A 5 9.84 22.42 -7.14
CA GLN A 5 9.27 23.61 -6.55
C GLN A 5 9.50 23.65 -5.04
N ALA A 6 9.29 22.53 -4.34
CA ALA A 6 9.55 22.43 -2.90
C ALA A 6 11.01 22.74 -2.55
N ILE A 7 11.99 22.25 -3.32
CA ILE A 7 13.40 22.54 -3.05
C ILE A 7 13.77 23.99 -3.39
N LYS A 8 13.14 24.57 -4.42
CA LYS A 8 13.38 25.97 -4.81
C LYS A 8 12.77 26.97 -3.82
N GLU A 9 11.53 26.72 -3.40
CA GLU A 9 10.73 27.71 -2.66
C GLU A 9 10.76 27.48 -1.14
N ASN A 10 10.97 26.25 -0.67
CA ASN A 10 10.95 25.94 0.77
C ASN A 10 12.37 25.85 1.34
N LEU A 11 12.76 26.87 2.11
CA LEU A 11 14.06 26.96 2.78
C LEU A 11 14.35 25.75 3.69
N ALA A 12 13.37 25.22 4.40
CA ALA A 12 13.56 24.06 5.29
C ALA A 12 13.87 22.79 4.49
N VAL A 13 13.18 22.56 3.37
CA VAL A 13 13.44 21.42 2.47
C VAL A 13 14.81 21.57 1.83
N ARG A 14 15.16 22.78 1.42
CA ARG A 14 16.45 23.10 0.81
C ARG A 14 17.61 22.85 1.76
N TRP A 15 17.50 23.33 2.99
CA TRP A 15 18.46 23.09 4.06
C TRP A 15 18.56 21.60 4.41
N PHE A 16 17.43 20.89 4.51
CA PHE A 16 17.41 19.44 4.74
C PHE A 16 18.15 18.65 3.64
N CYS A 17 18.07 19.10 2.39
CA CYS A 17 18.79 18.50 1.27
C CYS A 17 20.27 18.93 1.21
N GLY A 18 20.74 19.81 2.09
CA GLY A 18 22.13 20.27 2.15
C GLY A 18 22.48 21.38 1.15
N PHE A 19 21.48 22.02 0.51
CA PHE A 19 21.73 23.11 -0.44
C PHE A 19 21.88 24.45 0.31
N SER A 20 22.89 25.25 -0.08
CA SER A 20 23.01 26.66 0.37
C SER A 20 21.93 27.54 -0.26
N ILE A 21 21.73 28.81 0.13
CA ILE A 21 20.64 29.67 -0.43
C ILE A 21 20.87 30.02 -1.92
N GLY A 22 22.13 30.21 -2.35
CA GLY A 22 22.47 30.66 -3.71
C GLY A 22 22.70 29.54 -4.73
N GLU A 23 22.74 28.29 -4.29
CA GLU A 23 23.09 27.15 -5.15
C GLU A 23 22.00 26.79 -6.17
N THR A 24 22.40 26.22 -7.31
CA THR A 24 21.47 25.74 -8.31
C THR A 24 20.87 24.41 -7.88
N THR A 25 19.55 24.40 -7.66
CA THR A 25 18.83 23.20 -7.24
C THR A 25 18.45 22.32 -8.43
N PRO A 26 18.35 20.99 -8.27
CA PRO A 26 17.98 20.09 -9.35
C PRO A 26 16.59 20.37 -9.94
N ASP A 27 16.45 20.15 -11.24
CA ASP A 27 15.17 20.25 -11.96
C ASP A 27 14.31 18.98 -11.81
N TYR A 28 13.08 19.00 -12.34
CA TYR A 28 12.22 17.81 -12.33
C TYR A 28 12.81 16.60 -13.09
N SER A 29 13.73 16.83 -14.04
CA SER A 29 14.33 15.76 -14.85
C SER A 29 15.30 14.92 -14.01
N TYR A 30 16.02 15.56 -13.09
CA TYR A 30 16.91 14.90 -12.14
C TYR A 30 16.18 13.82 -11.32
N PHE A 31 15.05 14.16 -10.70
CA PHE A 31 14.27 13.20 -9.89
C PHE A 31 13.73 12.02 -10.72
N CYS A 32 13.40 12.27 -12.00
CA CYS A 32 12.98 11.20 -12.91
C CYS A 32 14.13 10.22 -13.19
N LYS A 33 15.34 10.73 -13.43
CA LYS A 33 16.55 9.93 -13.66
C LYS A 33 16.96 9.18 -12.39
N LEU A 34 16.97 9.86 -11.25
CA LEU A 34 17.27 9.27 -9.94
C LEU A 34 16.34 8.09 -9.64
N ARG A 35 15.03 8.27 -9.81
CA ARG A 35 14.04 7.21 -9.58
C ARG A 35 14.30 5.98 -10.44
N LYS A 36 14.62 6.18 -11.72
CA LYS A 36 14.99 5.08 -12.63
C LYS A 36 16.26 4.36 -12.17
N ARG A 37 17.26 5.11 -11.68
CA ARG A 37 18.54 4.58 -11.21
C ARG A 37 18.44 3.79 -9.90
N ILE A 38 17.59 4.24 -8.97
CA ILE A 38 17.33 3.51 -7.72
C ILE A 38 16.54 2.23 -8.04
N GLY A 39 15.44 2.37 -8.77
CA GLY A 39 14.59 1.24 -9.14
C GLY A 39 13.78 0.67 -7.95
N THR A 40 12.74 -0.09 -8.27
CA THR A 40 11.76 -0.55 -7.27
C THR A 40 12.36 -1.50 -6.25
N LYS A 41 13.31 -2.35 -6.65
CA LYS A 41 13.95 -3.32 -5.75
C LYS A 41 14.70 -2.63 -4.60
N ARG A 42 15.52 -1.61 -4.91
CA ARG A 42 16.29 -0.88 -3.90
C ARG A 42 15.39 -0.06 -2.98
N VAL A 43 14.30 0.51 -3.50
CA VAL A 43 13.30 1.19 -2.65
C VAL A 43 12.59 0.20 -1.72
N GLY A 44 12.27 -0.99 -2.21
CA GLY A 44 11.74 -2.06 -1.36
C GLY A 44 12.72 -2.47 -0.26
N GLN A 45 14.02 -2.55 -0.58
CA GLN A 45 15.06 -2.82 0.42
C GLN A 45 15.17 -1.69 1.43
N PHE A 46 15.23 -0.44 0.98
CA PHE A 46 15.22 0.74 1.86
C PHE A 46 14.04 0.72 2.84
N PHE A 47 12.84 0.37 2.37
CA PHE A 47 11.68 0.23 3.24
C PHE A 47 11.86 -0.88 4.29
N LYS A 48 12.44 -2.02 3.92
CA LYS A 48 12.77 -3.10 4.86
C LYS A 48 13.82 -2.65 5.88
N ASP A 49 14.85 -1.94 5.44
CA ASP A 49 15.92 -1.46 6.32
C ASP A 49 15.38 -0.45 7.35
N VAL A 50 14.52 0.48 6.91
CA VAL A 50 13.79 1.38 7.82
C VAL A 50 12.97 0.59 8.83
N ASN A 51 12.23 -0.42 8.39
CA ASN A 51 11.44 -1.25 9.30
C ASN A 51 12.32 -2.05 10.27
N ALA A 52 13.48 -2.54 9.85
CA ALA A 52 14.42 -3.24 10.73
C ALA A 52 14.97 -2.31 11.83
N ILE A 53 15.24 -1.04 11.50
CA ILE A 53 15.59 -0.03 12.50
C ILE A 53 14.43 0.18 13.47
N LEU A 54 13.20 0.34 12.99
CA LEU A 54 12.04 0.52 13.86
C LEU A 54 11.75 -0.71 14.75
N ASP A 55 12.07 -1.90 14.25
CA ASP A 55 11.95 -3.16 14.98
C ASP A 55 12.98 -3.26 16.11
N SER A 56 14.21 -2.75 15.92
CA SER A 56 15.21 -2.71 17.00
C SER A 56 14.80 -1.77 18.16
N TYR A 57 13.94 -0.78 17.91
CA TYR A 57 13.28 0.01 18.94
C TYR A 57 12.03 -0.66 19.54
N GLY A 58 11.71 -1.89 19.15
CA GLY A 58 10.57 -2.65 19.67
C GLY A 58 9.21 -2.12 19.23
N LEU A 59 9.14 -1.38 18.13
CA LEU A 59 7.89 -0.75 17.68
C LEU A 59 6.95 -1.73 16.96
N PHE A 60 7.44 -2.90 16.55
CA PHE A 60 6.60 -3.99 16.05
C PHE A 60 6.31 -4.99 17.17
N GLY A 61 5.08 -5.51 17.21
CA GLY A 61 4.69 -6.57 18.15
C GLY A 61 4.77 -7.95 17.55
N ASN A 62 4.52 -8.09 16.23
CA ASN A 62 4.47 -9.37 15.51
C ASN A 62 3.44 -10.37 16.08
N VAL A 63 2.49 -9.91 16.91
CA VAL A 63 1.41 -10.73 17.48
C VAL A 63 0.11 -10.53 16.71
N PHE A 64 -0.22 -9.29 16.36
CA PHE A 64 -1.47 -8.93 15.71
C PHE A 64 -1.19 -8.11 14.46
N THR A 65 -1.64 -8.60 13.31
CA THR A 65 -1.46 -7.93 12.02
C THR A 65 -2.82 -7.67 11.38
N PHE A 66 -3.07 -6.42 10.97
CA PHE A 66 -4.24 -6.05 10.19
C PHE A 66 -3.90 -5.98 8.71
N ILE A 67 -4.61 -6.72 7.86
CA ILE A 67 -4.44 -6.70 6.41
C ILE A 67 -5.69 -6.12 5.75
N ASP A 68 -5.47 -5.09 4.92
CA ASP A 68 -6.51 -4.51 4.08
C ASP A 68 -5.97 -4.01 2.73
N ALA A 69 -6.88 -3.89 1.75
CA ALA A 69 -6.62 -3.46 0.40
C ALA A 69 -7.22 -2.07 0.12
N SER A 70 -6.37 -1.12 -0.25
CA SER A 70 -6.79 0.21 -0.69
C SER A 70 -6.75 0.37 -2.21
N THR A 71 -7.69 1.15 -2.75
CA THR A 71 -7.74 1.47 -4.17
C THR A 71 -6.71 2.52 -4.56
N ILE A 72 -6.04 2.32 -5.69
CA ILE A 72 -5.20 3.32 -6.34
C ILE A 72 -5.78 3.60 -7.73
N ILE A 73 -6.18 4.86 -7.97
CA ILE A 73 -6.82 5.31 -9.20
C ILE A 73 -5.75 5.91 -10.12
N THR A 74 -5.65 5.44 -11.36
CA THR A 74 -4.70 5.99 -12.35
C THR A 74 -5.28 7.15 -13.14
N LYS A 75 -6.51 6.98 -13.64
CA LYS A 75 -7.24 8.00 -14.40
C LYS A 75 -8.72 7.84 -14.09
N THR A 76 -9.39 8.96 -13.80
CA THR A 76 -10.81 8.96 -13.42
C THR A 76 -11.72 8.66 -14.60
N ALA A 77 -11.32 9.03 -15.83
CA ALA A 77 -12.09 8.81 -17.04
C ALA A 77 -11.18 8.41 -18.21
N LEU A 78 -11.52 7.32 -18.90
CA LEU A 78 -10.82 6.81 -20.10
C LEU A 78 -11.65 7.07 -21.37
N TRP A 79 -12.28 8.24 -21.49
CA TRP A 79 -13.23 8.52 -22.58
C TRP A 79 -12.54 8.50 -23.95
N GLU A 80 -11.38 9.15 -24.08
CA GLU A 80 -10.58 9.15 -25.31
C GLU A 80 -10.13 7.74 -25.71
N GLU A 81 -9.70 6.93 -24.72
CA GLU A 81 -9.22 5.56 -24.93
C GLU A 81 -10.38 4.62 -25.29
N ARG A 82 -11.58 4.88 -24.75
CA ARG A 82 -12.81 4.20 -25.13
C ARG A 82 -13.21 4.55 -26.57
N ASP A 83 -13.16 5.82 -26.95
CA ASP A 83 -13.53 6.27 -28.29
C ASP A 83 -12.57 5.72 -29.35
N GLN A 84 -11.28 5.63 -29.02
CA GLN A 84 -10.29 4.94 -29.85
C GLN A 84 -10.58 3.44 -30.00
N ALA A 85 -10.95 2.76 -28.90
CA ALA A 85 -11.31 1.34 -28.95
C ALA A 85 -12.55 1.09 -29.82
N ILE A 86 -13.57 1.96 -29.73
CA ILE A 86 -14.79 1.89 -30.55
C ILE A 86 -14.44 2.14 -32.03
N LYS A 87 -13.61 3.15 -32.34
CA LYS A 87 -13.13 3.41 -33.71
C LYS A 87 -12.32 2.25 -34.29
N ALA A 88 -11.59 1.52 -33.45
CA ALA A 88 -10.83 0.33 -33.83
C ALA A 88 -11.69 -0.96 -33.90
N GLY A 89 -13.02 -0.85 -33.78
CA GLY A 89 -13.96 -1.96 -33.94
C GLY A 89 -14.20 -2.79 -32.68
N ALA A 90 -13.80 -2.33 -31.48
CA ALA A 90 -14.11 -3.00 -30.23
C ALA A 90 -15.42 -2.49 -29.61
N ASP A 91 -16.34 -3.39 -29.26
CA ASP A 91 -17.64 -3.02 -28.66
C ASP A 91 -17.51 -2.20 -27.37
N LYS A 92 -16.57 -2.57 -26.49
CA LYS A 92 -16.34 -1.91 -25.19
C LYS A 92 -14.87 -1.98 -24.77
N LEU A 93 -14.41 -0.98 -24.01
CA LEU A 93 -13.10 -1.01 -23.34
C LEU A 93 -13.19 -1.92 -22.10
N ASN A 94 -12.46 -3.03 -22.11
CA ASN A 94 -12.45 -4.06 -21.06
C ASN A 94 -11.01 -4.45 -20.67
N ASN A 95 -10.85 -5.30 -19.66
CA ASN A 95 -9.52 -5.72 -19.20
C ASN A 95 -8.70 -6.50 -20.24
N SER A 96 -9.32 -7.01 -21.31
CA SER A 96 -8.65 -7.74 -22.38
C SER A 96 -8.05 -6.82 -23.44
N ASN A 97 -8.66 -5.66 -23.69
CA ASN A 97 -8.22 -4.72 -24.73
C ASN A 97 -7.63 -3.42 -24.17
N VAL A 98 -7.84 -3.11 -22.88
CA VAL A 98 -7.41 -1.84 -22.28
C VAL A 98 -5.89 -1.63 -22.37
N GLN A 99 -5.10 -2.70 -22.36
CA GLN A 99 -3.64 -2.61 -22.50
C GLN A 99 -3.19 -2.02 -23.86
N LYS A 100 -4.01 -2.14 -24.91
CA LYS A 100 -3.67 -1.63 -26.25
C LYS A 100 -3.89 -0.12 -26.37
N TYR A 101 -4.88 0.41 -25.64
CA TYR A 101 -5.33 1.79 -25.77
C TYR A 101 -4.88 2.66 -24.59
N ALA A 102 -4.85 2.11 -23.38
CA ALA A 102 -4.56 2.89 -22.19
C ALA A 102 -3.10 3.34 -22.13
N ALA A 103 -2.90 4.57 -21.69
CA ALA A 103 -1.55 5.10 -21.46
C ALA A 103 -0.76 4.32 -20.38
N ASP A 104 -1.47 3.70 -19.43
CA ASP A 104 -0.89 2.74 -18.47
C ASP A 104 -1.30 1.31 -18.86
N LYS A 105 -0.32 0.57 -19.39
CA LYS A 105 -0.49 -0.80 -19.90
C LYS A 105 -0.70 -1.85 -18.82
N ASP A 106 -0.31 -1.58 -17.58
CA ASP A 106 -0.41 -2.55 -16.46
C ASP A 106 -1.65 -2.30 -15.60
N ALA A 107 -2.27 -1.12 -15.71
CA ALA A 107 -3.49 -0.78 -15.01
C ALA A 107 -4.67 -1.62 -15.56
N ARG A 108 -5.58 -1.98 -14.66
CA ARG A 108 -6.79 -2.77 -14.97
C ARG A 108 -8.00 -2.16 -14.29
N TRP A 109 -9.18 -2.51 -14.76
CA TRP A 109 -10.45 -2.21 -14.11
C TRP A 109 -10.67 -3.14 -12.92
N GLY A 110 -11.01 -2.54 -11.78
CA GLY A 110 -11.50 -3.22 -10.59
C GLY A 110 -12.87 -2.67 -10.16
N ALA A 111 -13.61 -3.46 -9.40
CA ALA A 111 -14.92 -3.08 -8.87
C ALA A 111 -14.99 -3.38 -7.37
N LYS A 112 -15.45 -2.40 -6.58
CA LYS A 112 -15.66 -2.52 -5.12
C LYS A 112 -17.13 -2.79 -4.85
N SER A 113 -18.00 -2.17 -5.64
CA SER A 113 -19.44 -2.42 -5.68
C SER A 113 -19.93 -2.23 -7.12
N LYS A 114 -21.21 -2.52 -7.37
CA LYS A 114 -21.83 -2.30 -8.70
C LYS A 114 -21.65 -0.86 -9.20
N ASN A 115 -21.63 0.12 -8.29
CA ASN A 115 -21.55 1.54 -8.62
C ASN A 115 -20.14 2.13 -8.44
N HIS A 116 -19.20 1.36 -7.89
CA HIS A 116 -17.85 1.84 -7.60
C HIS A 116 -16.82 1.00 -8.35
N ILE A 117 -16.66 1.34 -9.62
CA ILE A 117 -15.70 0.74 -10.55
C ILE A 117 -14.58 1.76 -10.77
N TRP A 118 -13.32 1.32 -10.77
CA TRP A 118 -12.18 2.20 -11.00
C TRP A 118 -11.13 1.55 -11.90
N PHE A 119 -10.36 2.38 -12.58
CA PHE A 119 -9.20 1.96 -13.35
C PHE A 119 -7.91 2.25 -12.57
N GLY A 120 -7.06 1.24 -12.40
CA GLY A 120 -5.78 1.39 -11.74
C GLY A 120 -5.30 0.12 -11.04
N TYR A 121 -4.95 0.29 -9.77
CA TYR A 121 -4.29 -0.72 -8.94
C TYR A 121 -5.00 -0.85 -7.58
N LYS A 122 -4.54 -1.83 -6.80
CA LYS A 122 -4.82 -2.01 -5.38
C LYS A 122 -3.50 -2.06 -4.63
N ARG A 123 -3.50 -1.53 -3.42
CA ARG A 123 -2.39 -1.66 -2.47
C ARG A 123 -2.86 -2.47 -1.28
N ASN A 124 -2.29 -3.64 -1.13
CA ASN A 124 -2.46 -4.51 0.02
C ASN A 124 -1.39 -4.13 1.04
N THR A 125 -1.81 -3.89 2.27
CA THR A 125 -0.93 -3.40 3.34
C THR A 125 -1.15 -4.27 4.56
N ALA A 126 -0.06 -4.77 5.14
CA ALA A 126 -0.06 -5.41 6.44
C ALA A 126 0.43 -4.41 7.49
N VAL A 127 -0.41 -4.13 8.47
CA VAL A 127 -0.17 -3.18 9.56
C VAL A 127 -0.03 -3.96 10.86
N ASP A 128 1.09 -3.81 11.55
CA ASP A 128 1.27 -4.33 12.90
C ASP A 128 0.45 -3.51 13.89
N MET A 129 -0.34 -4.18 14.72
CA MET A 129 -1.34 -3.54 15.57
C MET A 129 -0.80 -3.07 16.92
N ARG A 130 0.51 -3.24 17.22
CA ARG A 130 1.12 -2.69 18.44
C ARG A 130 1.18 -1.17 18.38
N CYS A 131 1.84 -0.66 17.34
CA CYS A 131 1.98 0.78 17.11
C CYS A 131 1.27 1.24 15.82
N GLY A 132 0.61 0.32 15.09
CA GLY A 132 -0.05 0.62 13.82
C GLY A 132 0.94 1.03 12.73
N LEU A 133 2.09 0.37 12.67
CA LEU A 133 3.14 0.55 11.67
C LEU A 133 2.98 -0.45 10.53
N ILE A 134 3.38 -0.08 9.33
CA ILE A 134 3.24 -0.90 8.14
C ILE A 134 4.43 -1.84 8.02
N LYS A 135 4.19 -3.15 8.04
CA LYS A 135 5.23 -4.18 7.94
C LYS A 135 5.50 -4.60 6.49
N LYS A 136 4.46 -4.91 5.74
CA LYS A 136 4.55 -5.36 4.33
C LYS A 136 3.57 -4.58 3.44
N VAL A 137 3.97 -4.29 2.20
CA VAL A 137 3.14 -3.64 1.19
C VAL A 137 3.31 -4.34 -0.14
N ALA A 138 2.21 -4.62 -0.82
CA ALA A 138 2.19 -5.13 -2.19
C ALA A 138 1.18 -4.35 -3.02
N VAL A 139 1.59 -3.96 -4.23
CA VAL A 139 0.71 -3.32 -5.21
C VAL A 139 0.38 -4.33 -6.31
N THR A 140 -0.90 -4.47 -6.61
CA THR A 140 -1.41 -5.37 -7.66
C THR A 140 -2.32 -4.61 -8.60
N PRO A 141 -2.49 -5.04 -9.86
CA PRO A 141 -3.53 -4.51 -10.73
C PRO A 141 -4.93 -4.68 -10.11
N ALA A 142 -5.87 -3.79 -10.44
CA ALA A 142 -7.16 -3.74 -9.73
C ALA A 142 -8.07 -4.96 -9.97
N ASN A 143 -7.83 -5.75 -11.02
CA ASN A 143 -8.57 -6.98 -11.32
C ASN A 143 -8.15 -8.16 -10.42
N VAL A 144 -7.01 -8.08 -9.74
CA VAL A 144 -6.55 -9.14 -8.86
C VAL A 144 -7.47 -9.18 -7.62
N PRO A 145 -8.04 -10.36 -7.29
CA PRO A 145 -8.83 -10.52 -6.07
C PRO A 145 -7.97 -10.39 -4.82
N ASP A 146 -8.54 -9.80 -3.77
CA ASP A 146 -7.81 -9.43 -2.55
C ASP A 146 -7.22 -10.67 -1.85
N PHE A 147 -7.93 -11.80 -1.83
CA PHE A 147 -7.44 -13.06 -1.25
C PHE A 147 -6.16 -13.60 -1.92
N LYS A 148 -5.95 -13.34 -3.22
CA LYS A 148 -4.70 -13.72 -3.90
C LYS A 148 -3.58 -12.74 -3.56
N ALA A 149 -3.93 -11.47 -3.42
CA ALA A 149 -2.95 -10.45 -3.15
C ALA A 149 -2.45 -10.48 -1.70
N ALA A 150 -3.26 -11.02 -0.77
CA ALA A 150 -2.94 -11.24 0.64
C ALA A 150 -1.67 -12.07 0.84
N GLU A 151 -1.41 -13.05 -0.02
CA GLU A 151 -0.21 -13.90 0.03
C GLU A 151 1.09 -13.08 0.05
N ASN A 152 1.13 -11.96 -0.69
CA ASN A 152 2.31 -11.11 -0.79
C ASN A 152 2.58 -10.27 0.48
N VAL A 153 1.61 -10.20 1.41
CA VAL A 153 1.69 -9.36 2.61
C VAL A 153 1.43 -10.13 3.90
N MET A 154 1.25 -11.45 3.82
CA MET A 154 1.01 -12.29 4.99
C MET A 154 2.19 -12.19 5.96
N PRO A 155 1.96 -12.01 7.28
CA PRO A 155 3.01 -12.15 8.27
C PRO A 155 3.45 -13.61 8.41
N ASP A 156 4.50 -13.84 9.18
CA ASP A 156 5.12 -15.15 9.34
C ASP A 156 4.76 -15.79 10.70
N GLN A 157 3.97 -15.08 11.53
CA GLN A 157 3.48 -15.51 12.83
C GLN A 157 2.33 -14.60 13.32
N GLY A 158 1.63 -15.06 14.35
CA GLY A 158 0.60 -14.28 15.07
C GLY A 158 -0.80 -14.39 14.46
N ALA A 159 -1.72 -13.54 14.90
CA ALA A 159 -3.08 -13.47 14.40
C ALA A 159 -3.26 -12.37 13.35
N VAL A 160 -3.97 -12.71 12.28
CA VAL A 160 -4.19 -11.86 11.11
C VAL A 160 -5.65 -11.43 11.06
N PHE A 161 -5.88 -10.15 11.31
CA PHE A 161 -7.17 -9.51 11.22
C PHE A 161 -7.46 -9.11 9.77
N MET A 162 -8.58 -9.58 9.23
CA MET A 162 -8.96 -9.34 7.84
C MET A 162 -10.45 -9.04 7.70
N ASP A 163 -10.80 -8.40 6.58
CA ASP A 163 -12.19 -8.11 6.24
C ASP A 163 -12.97 -9.31 5.69
N LYS A 164 -14.30 -9.16 5.66
CA LYS A 164 -15.24 -10.19 5.22
C LYS A 164 -14.95 -10.73 3.83
N ILE A 165 -14.36 -9.92 2.94
CA ILE A 165 -14.00 -10.36 1.60
C ILE A 165 -12.95 -11.49 1.60
N TYR A 166 -12.11 -11.55 2.64
CA TYR A 166 -11.07 -12.53 2.82
C TYR A 166 -11.57 -13.86 3.40
N ASP A 167 -12.85 -13.95 3.82
CA ASP A 167 -13.47 -15.23 4.24
C ASP A 167 -13.63 -16.16 3.03
N THR A 168 -12.55 -16.85 2.71
CA THR A 168 -12.44 -17.85 1.63
C THR A 168 -11.52 -18.97 2.08
N LYS A 169 -11.76 -20.18 1.56
CA LYS A 169 -10.91 -21.36 1.83
C LYS A 169 -9.44 -21.08 1.50
N LYS A 170 -9.18 -20.44 0.35
CA LYS A 170 -7.82 -20.11 -0.10
C LYS A 170 -7.09 -19.18 0.86
N THR A 171 -7.76 -18.15 1.38
CA THR A 171 -7.14 -17.29 2.40
C THR A 171 -6.78 -18.09 3.64
N ASN A 172 -7.69 -18.95 4.11
CA ASN A 172 -7.43 -19.77 5.30
C ASN A 172 -6.28 -20.75 5.08
N ASP A 173 -6.15 -21.31 3.88
CA ASP A 173 -5.02 -22.18 3.52
C ASP A 173 -3.70 -21.40 3.54
N ILE A 174 -3.67 -20.17 3.01
CA ILE A 174 -2.50 -19.27 3.07
C ILE A 174 -2.16 -18.94 4.53
N VAL A 175 -3.14 -18.55 5.34
CA VAL A 175 -2.93 -18.20 6.75
C VAL A 175 -2.35 -19.38 7.54
N LYS A 176 -2.84 -20.60 7.29
CA LYS A 176 -2.30 -21.82 7.90
C LYS A 176 -0.89 -22.14 7.41
N ALA A 177 -0.59 -21.93 6.12
CA ALA A 177 0.75 -22.14 5.57
C ALA A 177 1.80 -21.20 6.19
N HIS A 178 1.38 -20.03 6.66
CA HIS A 178 2.21 -19.05 7.36
C HIS A 178 2.18 -19.20 8.89
N ASP A 179 1.67 -20.31 9.43
CA ASP A 179 1.53 -20.58 10.88
C ASP A 179 0.85 -19.45 11.66
N CYS A 180 -0.14 -18.82 11.01
CA CYS A 180 -0.87 -17.69 11.56
C CYS A 180 -2.29 -18.09 11.98
N TYR A 181 -2.87 -17.34 12.91
CA TYR A 181 -4.27 -17.47 13.28
C TYR A 181 -5.17 -16.55 12.43
N ALA A 182 -6.23 -17.08 11.83
CA ALA A 182 -7.16 -16.30 11.01
C ALA A 182 -8.21 -15.58 11.87
N ALA A 183 -8.03 -14.29 12.12
CA ALA A 183 -9.02 -13.40 12.75
C ALA A 183 -9.86 -12.65 11.68
N THR A 184 -10.42 -13.40 10.73
CA THR A 184 -11.20 -12.86 9.60
C THR A 184 -12.66 -12.74 9.99
N ILE A 185 -13.30 -11.60 9.67
CA ILE A 185 -14.75 -11.44 9.84
C ILE A 185 -15.47 -12.42 8.90
N ARG A 186 -16.36 -13.25 9.44
CA ARG A 186 -17.01 -14.30 8.63
C ARG A 186 -18.20 -13.75 7.82
N LYS A 187 -18.44 -14.31 6.63
CA LYS A 187 -19.60 -13.98 5.79
C LYS A 187 -20.89 -14.50 6.42
N ASN A 188 -22.02 -13.88 6.07
CA ASN A 188 -23.32 -14.22 6.65
C ASN A 188 -23.79 -15.65 6.33
N ASN A 189 -23.33 -16.22 5.22
CA ASN A 189 -23.63 -17.59 4.81
C ASN A 189 -22.67 -18.64 5.41
N ASN A 190 -21.67 -18.21 6.19
CA ASN A 190 -20.73 -19.12 6.83
C ASN A 190 -21.37 -19.70 8.10
N LYS A 191 -21.44 -21.03 8.21
CA LYS A 191 -22.10 -21.74 9.32
C LYS A 191 -21.39 -21.53 10.66
N GLU A 192 -20.08 -21.29 10.63
CA GLU A 192 -19.25 -21.06 11.80
C GLU A 192 -19.22 -19.57 12.23
N LYS A 193 -20.14 -18.75 11.73
CA LYS A 193 -20.21 -17.32 12.05
C LYS A 193 -20.62 -17.11 13.50
N ASN A 194 -19.76 -16.47 14.27
CA ASN A 194 -20.07 -15.95 15.60
C ASN A 194 -20.15 -14.42 15.53
N ARG A 195 -21.33 -13.85 15.79
CA ARG A 195 -21.58 -12.41 15.69
C ARG A 195 -20.82 -11.60 16.74
N ASP A 196 -20.65 -12.14 17.94
CA ASP A 196 -19.96 -11.44 19.03
C ASP A 196 -18.45 -11.40 18.77
N LEU A 197 -17.89 -12.51 18.28
CA LEU A 197 -16.49 -12.58 17.85
C LEU A 197 -16.21 -11.64 16.66
N ASP A 198 -17.08 -11.63 15.64
CA ASP A 198 -16.95 -10.71 14.50
C ASP A 198 -17.03 -9.23 14.94
N SER A 199 -17.91 -8.92 15.90
CA SER A 199 -18.05 -7.59 16.49
C SER A 199 -16.78 -7.18 17.22
N TRP A 200 -16.20 -8.09 18.00
CA TRP A 200 -14.93 -7.89 18.67
C TRP A 200 -13.76 -7.69 17.69
N HIS A 201 -13.64 -8.53 16.65
CA HIS A 201 -12.66 -8.35 15.58
C HIS A 201 -12.79 -6.98 14.89
N SER A 202 -14.01 -6.54 14.62
CA SER A 202 -14.28 -5.23 14.02
C SER A 202 -13.81 -4.08 14.91
N LYS A 203 -14.12 -4.14 16.22
CA LYS A 203 -13.71 -3.12 17.20
C LYS A 203 -12.19 -3.02 17.32
N ILE A 204 -11.49 -4.15 17.32
CA ILE A 204 -10.01 -4.19 17.41
C ILE A 204 -9.34 -3.60 16.16
N ARG A 205 -9.94 -3.76 14.98
CA ARG A 205 -9.39 -3.22 13.72
C ARG A 205 -9.60 -1.73 13.55
N MET A 206 -10.72 -1.19 14.04
CA MET A 206 -11.17 0.19 13.81
C MET A 206 -10.07 1.26 13.98
N PRO A 207 -9.21 1.24 15.02
CA PRO A 207 -8.17 2.26 15.20
C PRO A 207 -7.12 2.28 14.06
N PHE A 208 -6.94 1.16 13.35
CA PHE A 208 -5.90 1.00 12.34
C PHE A 208 -6.40 1.29 10.92
N GLU A 209 -7.71 1.39 10.70
CA GLU A 209 -8.29 1.74 9.40
C GLU A 209 -7.89 3.16 8.95
N GLY A 210 -7.63 4.07 9.89
CA GLY A 210 -7.10 5.40 9.61
C GLY A 210 -5.68 5.41 9.00
N THR A 211 -4.95 4.29 9.04
CA THR A 211 -3.65 4.14 8.36
C THR A 211 -3.78 4.31 6.86
N PHE A 212 -4.88 3.80 6.30
CA PHE A 212 -5.12 3.76 4.86
C PHE A 212 -5.59 5.11 4.30
N SER A 213 -6.29 5.92 5.10
CA SER A 213 -6.77 7.24 4.69
C SER A 213 -5.64 8.27 4.53
N LYS A 214 -4.53 8.08 5.26
CA LYS A 214 -3.35 8.96 5.20
C LYS A 214 -2.50 8.77 3.95
N MET A 215 -2.77 7.74 3.15
CA MET A 215 -2.04 7.47 1.93
C MET A 215 -2.78 7.98 0.71
N ASP A 216 -2.02 8.48 -0.27
CA ASP A 216 -2.57 8.90 -1.56
C ASP A 216 -3.32 7.74 -2.24
N LYS A 217 -4.48 8.07 -2.80
CA LYS A 217 -5.34 7.14 -3.53
C LYS A 217 -5.14 7.24 -5.04
N HIS A 218 -4.23 8.09 -5.52
CA HIS A 218 -3.93 8.24 -6.93
C HIS A 218 -2.57 7.64 -7.29
N ALA A 219 -2.50 7.02 -8.46
CA ALA A 219 -1.25 6.59 -9.05
C ALA A 219 -0.51 7.82 -9.59
N ARG A 220 0.70 8.06 -9.07
CA ARG A 220 1.57 9.13 -9.59
C ARG A 220 2.33 8.68 -10.84
N TYR A 221 2.38 7.37 -11.09
CA TYR A 221 3.19 6.77 -12.13
C TYR A 221 2.39 5.78 -12.97
N ARG A 222 2.95 5.48 -14.15
CA ARG A 222 2.45 4.46 -15.07
C ARG A 222 3.32 3.19 -14.96
N GLY A 223 2.66 2.05 -14.86
CA GLY A 223 3.27 0.73 -14.74
C GLY A 223 3.37 0.22 -13.31
N LEU A 224 3.27 -1.09 -13.15
CA LEU A 224 3.15 -1.78 -11.86
C LEU A 224 4.37 -1.52 -10.97
N ALA A 225 5.58 -1.66 -11.52
CA ALA A 225 6.82 -1.52 -10.76
C ALA A 225 6.97 -0.11 -10.14
N LYS A 226 6.55 0.94 -10.86
CA LYS A 226 6.64 2.31 -10.35
C LYS A 226 5.57 2.59 -9.29
N ASN A 227 4.37 2.04 -9.46
CA ASN A 227 3.33 2.16 -8.44
C ASN A 227 3.62 1.32 -7.18
N ALA A 228 4.31 0.18 -7.31
CA ALA A 228 4.88 -0.53 -6.17
C ALA A 228 5.93 0.32 -5.43
N MET A 229 6.81 1.01 -6.17
CA MET A 229 7.76 1.96 -5.57
C MET A 229 7.06 3.10 -4.82
N GLN A 230 5.98 3.65 -5.38
CA GLN A 230 5.14 4.63 -4.69
C GLN A 230 4.60 4.06 -3.37
N GLY A 231 4.10 2.83 -3.38
CA GLY A 231 3.61 2.14 -2.19
C GLY A 231 4.66 2.04 -1.08
N PHE A 232 5.88 1.61 -1.43
CA PHE A 232 6.98 1.51 -0.47
C PHE A 232 7.40 2.87 0.11
N LEU A 233 7.55 3.90 -0.72
CA LEU A 233 7.93 5.23 -0.23
C LEU A 233 6.85 5.84 0.68
N GLN A 234 5.58 5.65 0.35
CA GLN A 234 4.47 6.12 1.18
C GLN A 234 4.41 5.38 2.51
N ALA A 235 4.66 4.07 2.51
CA ALA A 235 4.71 3.28 3.73
C ALA A 235 5.89 3.66 4.62
N ALA A 236 7.09 3.85 4.04
CA ALA A 236 8.27 4.33 4.76
C ALA A 236 8.00 5.70 5.41
N ALA A 237 7.45 6.65 4.64
CA ALA A 237 7.14 7.98 5.15
C ALA A 237 6.08 7.94 6.26
N TYR A 238 5.04 7.11 6.12
CA TYR A 238 4.03 6.91 7.17
C TYR A 238 4.66 6.35 8.44
N ASN A 239 5.51 5.31 8.32
CA ASN A 239 6.16 4.68 9.46
C ASN A 239 7.06 5.65 10.20
N LEU A 240 7.91 6.39 9.49
CA LEU A 240 8.80 7.39 10.10
C LEU A 240 8.01 8.50 10.81
N LYS A 241 6.96 9.04 10.17
CA LYS A 241 6.10 10.05 10.80
C LYS A 241 5.40 9.53 12.05
N LYS A 242 4.98 8.26 12.04
CA LYS A 242 4.34 7.65 13.20
C LYS A 242 5.34 7.34 14.31
N ALA A 243 6.52 6.83 13.94
CA ALA A 243 7.60 6.54 14.86
C ALA A 243 8.03 7.77 15.66
N VAL A 244 8.11 8.96 15.04
CA VAL A 244 8.42 10.22 15.77
C VAL A 244 7.40 10.49 16.90
N ASN A 245 6.12 10.21 16.69
CA ASN A 245 5.08 10.40 17.71
C ASN A 245 5.09 9.29 18.79
N VAL A 246 5.63 8.11 18.47
CA VAL A 246 5.64 6.96 19.39
C VAL A 246 6.92 6.95 20.23
N LEU A 247 8.07 7.23 19.61
CA LEU A 247 9.39 7.32 20.26
C LEU A 247 9.50 8.51 21.22
N THR A 248 8.63 9.52 21.09
CA THR A 248 8.51 10.61 22.07
C THR A 248 7.78 10.19 23.34
N VAL A 249 7.12 9.02 23.35
CA VAL A 249 6.30 8.52 24.45
C VAL A 249 6.89 7.24 25.08
N LEU A 250 7.64 6.44 24.31
CA LEU A 250 8.29 5.21 24.77
C LEU A 250 9.79 5.43 25.05
N PRO A 251 10.41 4.71 26.01
CA PRO A 251 11.83 4.84 26.30
C PRO A 251 12.68 4.57 25.05
N THR A 252 13.69 5.42 24.85
CA THR A 252 14.44 5.61 23.59
C THR A 252 15.59 4.62 23.35
N ALA A 253 15.80 3.66 24.25
CA ALA A 253 16.86 2.67 24.08
C ALA A 253 16.40 1.55 23.15
N PRO A 254 17.18 1.18 22.12
CA PRO A 254 16.90 -0.02 21.34
C PRO A 254 16.89 -1.23 22.26
N ILE A 255 15.93 -2.14 22.05
CA ILE A 255 15.88 -3.40 22.76
C ILE A 255 17.14 -4.16 22.36
N ALA A 256 18.00 -4.51 23.33
CA ALA A 256 19.19 -5.31 23.06
C ALA A 256 18.76 -6.59 22.35
N ALA A 257 19.33 -6.85 21.17
CA ALA A 257 19.09 -8.09 20.45
C ALA A 257 19.55 -9.25 21.35
N VAL A 258 18.60 -10.11 21.71
CA VAL A 258 18.85 -11.38 22.42
C VAL A 258 19.32 -12.42 21.42
#